data_AF-A0A9P3UUT5-F1
#
_entry.id   AF-A0A9P3UUT5-F1
#
_cell.length_a   1.000
_cell.length_b   1.000
_cell.length_c   1.000
_cell.angle_alpha   90.00
_cell.angle_beta   90.00
_cell.angle_gamma   90.00
#
_symmetry.space_group_name_H-M   'P 1'
#
loop_
_entity.id
_entity.type
_entity.pdbx_description
1 polymer ?
#
loop_
_entity_poly.entity_id
_entity_poly.type
_entity_poly.pdbx_seq_one_letter_code
_entity_poly.pdbx_strand_id
1 'polypeptide(L)'
;MTFADLWGPARTTGIKGERYFAGFTDGHMRRTVVSFLKKKTDEETCAAIDKYRTHVKNQTGKDLKVIRFDNGREFVNELIRGVLRQARHQN
;
A
#
# COMPACT_ATOMS: atom_id res chain seq x y z
N MET A 1 -13.16 -3.22 -1.03
CA MET A 1 -12.10 -3.15 -2.07
C MET A 1 -11.28 -1.94 -1.72
N THR A 2 -9.96 -2.09 -1.64
CA THR A 2 -9.06 -0.97 -1.36
C THR A 2 -8.57 -0.37 -2.66
N PHE A 3 -8.58 0.96 -2.73
CA PHE A 3 -7.89 1.71 -3.77
C PHE A 3 -6.59 2.24 -3.19
N ALA A 4 -5.53 2.17 -3.98
CA ALA A 4 -4.23 2.67 -3.58
C ALA A 4 -3.66 3.59 -4.64
N ASP A 5 -3.01 4.64 -4.16
CA ASP A 5 -2.41 5.70 -4.96
C ASP A 5 -1.05 6.08 -4.38
N LEU A 6 -0.12 6.48 -5.24
CA LEU A 6 1.22 6.89 -4.84
C LEU A 6 1.49 8.33 -5.26
N TRP A 7 1.61 9.19 -4.26
CA TRP A 7 1.81 10.62 -4.48
C TRP A 7 3.26 11.03 -4.25
N GLY A 8 3.75 11.94 -5.09
CA GLY A 8 5.04 12.62 -4.95
C GLY A 8 5.77 12.83 -6.29
N PRO A 9 7.00 13.37 -6.26
CA PRO A 9 7.74 13.79 -5.07
C PRO A 9 7.19 15.07 -4.44
N ALA A 10 7.14 15.11 -3.11
CA ALA A 10 6.84 16.30 -2.33
C ALA A 10 7.92 17.38 -2.55
N ARG A 11 7.49 18.66 -2.52
CA ARG A 11 8.39 19.82 -2.54
C ARG A 11 9.25 19.89 -1.29
N THR A 12 8.68 19.53 -0.14
CA THR A 12 9.35 19.52 1.16
C THR A 12 9.60 18.09 1.59
N THR A 13 10.81 17.83 2.10
CA THR A 13 11.18 16.54 2.66
C THR A 13 10.62 16.39 4.08
N GLY A 14 10.04 15.24 4.38
CA GLY A 14 9.59 14.87 5.72
C GLY A 14 10.75 14.76 6.71
N ILE A 15 10.42 14.71 8.00
CA ILE A 15 11.39 14.74 9.12
C ILE A 15 12.46 13.65 8.99
N LYS A 16 12.14 12.48 8.41
CA LYS A 16 13.08 11.35 8.27
C LYS A 16 13.52 11.11 6.83
N GLY A 17 13.32 12.08 5.94
CA GLY A 17 13.74 11.98 4.54
C GLY A 17 12.63 11.58 3.58
N GLU A 18 11.37 11.54 4.01
CA GLU A 18 10.25 11.10 3.18
C GLU A 18 9.91 12.14 2.10
N ARG A 19 9.70 11.68 0.87
CA ARG A 19 9.32 12.54 -0.27
C ARG A 19 8.10 12.01 -1.02
N TYR A 20 7.60 10.85 -0.67
CA TYR A 20 6.45 10.22 -1.30
C TYR A 20 5.51 9.70 -0.21
N PHE A 21 4.25 9.46 -0.56
CA PHE A 21 3.36 8.69 0.30
C PHE A 21 2.44 7.78 -0.52
N ALA A 22 2.18 6.59 -0.01
CA ALA A 22 1.16 5.69 -0.52
C ALA A 22 -0.11 5.86 0.30
N GLY A 23 -1.22 6.21 -0.35
CA GLY A 23 -2.55 6.28 0.26
C GLY A 23 -3.34 5.00 -0.04
N PHE A 24 -3.99 4.43 0.98
CA PHE A 24 -4.81 3.24 0.89
C PHE A 24 -6.21 3.54 1.40
N THR A 25 -7.19 3.66 0.49
CA THR A 25 -8.59 3.94 0.81
C THR A 25 -9.43 2.68 0.73
N ASP A 26 -9.97 2.22 1.86
CA ASP A 26 -10.99 1.17 1.86
C ASP A 26 -12.35 1.76 1.48
N GLY A 27 -12.87 1.35 0.33
CA GLY A 27 -14.18 1.80 -0.16
C GLY A 27 -15.37 1.36 0.70
N HIS A 28 -15.22 0.31 1.53
CA HIS A 28 -16.30 -0.14 2.42
C HIS A 28 -16.34 0.71 3.70
N MET A 29 -15.19 0.89 4.35
CA MET A 29 -15.10 1.64 5.60
C MET A 29 -14.95 3.16 5.40
N ARG A 30 -14.74 3.61 4.16
CA ARG A 30 -14.37 5.00 3.81
C ARG A 30 -13.18 5.52 4.63
N ARG A 31 -12.26 4.63 5.00
CA ARG A 31 -11.06 4.95 5.76
C ARG A 31 -9.85 4.97 4.83
N THR A 32 -9.03 6.01 4.97
CA THR A 32 -7.76 6.14 4.26
C THR A 32 -6.59 6.01 5.23
N VAL A 33 -5.64 5.14 4.91
CA VAL A 33 -4.39 4.97 5.65
C VAL A 33 -3.24 5.42 4.75
N VAL A 34 -2.29 6.17 5.30
CA VAL A 34 -1.16 6.72 4.56
C VAL A 34 0.15 6.11 5.08
N SER A 35 1.01 5.70 4.16
CA SER A 35 2.40 5.28 4.45
C SER A 35 3.37 6.24 3.80
N PHE A 36 4.28 6.83 4.58
CA PHE A 36 5.32 7.73 4.07
C PHE A 36 6.54 6.94 3.56
N LEU A 37 7.10 7.42 2.45
CA LEU A 37 8.12 6.74 1.66
C LEU A 37 9.24 7.73 1.33
N LYS A 38 10.49 7.26 1.35
CA LYS A 38 11.66 8.08 1.00
C LYS A 38 11.93 8.05 -0.49
N LYS A 39 11.68 6.91 -1.13
CA LYS A 39 11.89 6.70 -2.56
C LYS A 39 10.68 6.06 -3.21
N LYS A 40 10.51 6.32 -4.50
CA LYS A 40 9.49 5.67 -5.33
C LYS A 40 10.08 4.37 -5.90
N THR A 41 10.29 3.37 -5.03
CA THR A 41 10.80 2.05 -5.45
C THR A 41 9.81 0.95 -5.13
N ASP A 42 9.97 -0.14 -5.87
CA ASP A 42 9.23 -1.39 -5.75
C ASP A 42 9.27 -1.95 -4.32
N GLU A 43 10.42 -1.88 -3.65
CA GLU A 43 10.61 -2.41 -2.30
C GLU A 43 9.88 -1.57 -1.24
N GLU A 44 10.00 -0.23 -1.29
CA GLU A 44 9.30 0.62 -0.32
C GLU A 44 7.78 0.56 -0.53
N THR A 45 7.34 0.46 -1.78
CA THR A 45 5.93 0.29 -2.15
C THR A 45 5.38 -1.05 -1.64
N CYS A 46 6.12 -2.13 -1.84
CA CYS A 46 5.76 -3.45 -1.33
C CYS A 46 5.67 -3.48 0.21
N ALA A 47 6.63 -2.87 0.91
CA ALA A 47 6.62 -2.76 2.36
C ALA A 47 5.41 -1.95 2.88
N ALA A 48 5.02 -0.87 2.19
CA ALA A 48 3.82 -0.12 2.53
C ALA A 48 2.53 -0.94 2.37
N ILE A 49 2.43 -1.74 1.31
CA ILE A 49 1.29 -2.64 1.09
C ILE A 49 1.20 -3.70 2.20
N ASP A 50 2.31 -4.34 2.57
CA ASP A 50 2.32 -5.35 3.62
C ASP A 50 1.96 -4.77 5.00
N LYS A 51 2.47 -3.56 5.29
CA LYS A 51 2.08 -2.81 6.48
C LYS A 51 0.58 -2.50 6.49
N TYR A 52 0.02 -2.09 5.35
CA TYR A 52 -1.42 -1.83 5.23
C TYR A 52 -2.24 -3.13 5.35
N ARG A 53 -1.83 -4.24 4.75
CA ARG A 53 -2.48 -5.55 4.90
C ARG A 53 -2.53 -5.97 6.37
N THR A 54 -1.42 -5.87 7.08
CA THR A 54 -1.34 -6.15 8.52
C THR A 54 -2.28 -5.25 9.32
N HIS A 55 -2.35 -3.96 8.96
CA HIS A 55 -3.28 -3.02 9.58
C HIS A 55 -4.75 -3.43 9.37
N VAL A 56 -5.15 -3.80 8.15
CA VAL A 56 -6.49 -4.29 7.85
C VAL A 56 -6.81 -5.57 8.63
N LYS A 57 -5.87 -6.52 8.68
CA LYS A 57 -6.03 -7.77 9.42
C LYS A 57 -6.22 -7.53 10.93
N ASN A 58 -5.42 -6.65 11.51
CA ASN A 58 -5.51 -6.32 12.94
C ASN A 58 -6.80 -5.57 13.28
N GLN A 59 -7.30 -4.70 12.40
CA GLN A 59 -8.53 -3.94 12.66
C GLN A 59 -9.82 -4.73 12.44
N THR A 60 -9.82 -5.64 11.46
CA THR A 60 -11.06 -6.27 10.98
C THR A 60 -11.12 -7.77 11.22
N GLY A 61 -10.01 -8.37 11.64
CA GLY A 61 -9.83 -9.82 11.71
C GLY A 61 -9.79 -10.51 10.34
N LYS A 62 -9.90 -9.76 9.24
CA LYS A 62 -9.98 -10.27 7.86
C LYS A 62 -8.78 -9.79 7.06
N ASP A 63 -8.29 -10.64 6.18
CA ASP A 63 -7.19 -10.28 5.30
C ASP A 63 -7.65 -9.35 4.16
N LEU A 64 -6.68 -8.65 3.57
CA LEU A 64 -6.90 -7.76 2.43
C LEU A 64 -7.30 -8.56 1.19
N LYS A 65 -8.59 -8.52 0.81
CA LYS A 65 -9.13 -9.32 -0.29
C LYS A 65 -8.72 -8.84 -1.67
N VAL A 66 -8.86 -7.53 -1.92
CA VAL A 66 -8.61 -6.91 -3.23
C VAL A 66 -8.11 -5.50 -3.00
N ILE A 67 -6.96 -5.21 -3.61
CA ILE A 67 -6.40 -3.87 -3.76
C ILE A 67 -6.32 -3.54 -5.25
N ARG A 68 -6.62 -2.30 -5.61
CA ARG A 68 -6.47 -1.77 -6.96
C ARG A 68 -5.54 -0.56 -6.91
N PHE A 69 -4.58 -0.55 -7.80
CA PHE A 69 -3.66 0.56 -8.03
C PHE A 69 -3.97 1.17 -9.40
N ASP A 70 -3.55 2.41 -9.64
CA ASP A 70 -3.34 2.83 -11.02
C ASP A 70 -2.19 1.96 -11.59
N ASN A 71 -2.13 1.76 -12.92
CA ASN A 71 -1.09 0.92 -13.53
C ASN A 71 0.33 1.56 -13.47
N GLY A 72 0.64 2.32 -12.41
CA GLY A 72 1.97 2.80 -12.12
C GLY A 72 2.95 1.63 -12.06
N ARG A 73 4.09 1.75 -12.75
CA ARG A 73 5.05 0.65 -12.93
C ARG A 73 5.56 0.09 -11.61
N GLU A 74 5.68 0.94 -10.60
CA GLU A 74 6.06 0.59 -9.23
C GLU A 74 5.08 -0.36 -8.52
N PHE A 75 3.85 -0.49 -9.01
CA PHE A 75 2.86 -1.45 -8.49
C PHE A 75 2.78 -2.76 -9.29
N VAL A 76 3.49 -2.84 -10.44
CA VAL A 76 3.42 -3.98 -11.37
C VAL A 76 4.72 -4.78 -11.31
N ASN A 77 5.00 -5.41 -10.17
CA ASN A 77 6.15 -6.29 -9.98
C ASN A 77 5.79 -7.62 -9.30
N GLU A 78 6.70 -8.59 -9.38
CA GLU A 78 6.51 -9.93 -8.80
C GLU A 78 6.50 -9.93 -7.26
N LEU A 79 7.15 -8.95 -6.62
CA LEU A 79 7.15 -8.80 -5.16
C LEU A 79 5.73 -8.52 -4.64
N ILE A 80 5.05 -7.54 -5.24
CA ILE A 80 3.68 -7.17 -4.91
C ILE A 80 2.73 -8.33 -5.25
N ARG A 81 2.93 -9.02 -6.38
CA ARG A 81 2.18 -10.24 -6.70
C ARG A 81 2.34 -11.31 -5.60
N GLY A 82 3.54 -11.47 -5.05
CA GLY A 82 3.82 -12.39 -3.94
C GLY A 82 3.00 -12.05 -2.69
N VAL A 83 3.05 -10.79 -2.24
CA VAL A 83 2.28 -10.33 -1.07
C VAL A 83 0.77 -10.54 -1.26
N LEU A 84 0.26 -10.23 -2.46
CA LEU A 84 -1.17 -10.38 -2.77
C LEU A 84 -1.62 -11.84 -2.93
N ARG A 85 -0.73 -12.75 -3.37
CA ARG A 85 -1.02 -14.19 -3.44
C ARG A 85 -1.12 -14.82 -2.05
N GLN A 86 -0.27 -14.41 -1.11
CA GLN A 86 -0.35 -14.91 0.27
C GLN A 86 -1.68 -14.57 0.96
N ALA A 87 -2.32 -13.45 0.59
CA ALA A 87 -3.63 -13.07 1.10
C ALA A 87 -4.78 -13.93 0.56
N ARG A 88 -4.60 -14.61 -0.58
CA ARG A 88 -5.63 -15.46 -1.22
C ARG A 88 -5.72 -16.88 -0.68
N HIS A 89 -4.66 -17.40 -0.06
CA HIS A 89 -4.57 -18.79 0.40
C HIS A 89 -4.99 -19.01 1.87
N GLN A 90 -5.51 -17.99 2.56
CA GLN A 90 -5.97 -18.11 3.96
C GLN A 90 -7.51 -18.21 4.10
N ASN A 91 -8.23 -18.62 3.05
CA ASN A 91 -9.68 -18.89 3.08
C ASN A 91 -9.98 -20.35 2.78
#